data_AF-A0A2V5PFY5-F1
#
_entry.id   AF-A0A2V5PFY5-F1
#
_cell.length_a   1.000
_cell.length_b   1.000
_cell.length_c   1.000
_cell.angle_alpha   90.00
_cell.angle_beta   90.00
_cell.angle_gamma   90.00
#
_symmetry.space_group_name_H-M   'P 1'
#
loop_
_entity.id
_entity.type
_entity.pdbx_description
1 polymer ?
#
loop_
_entity_poly.entity_id
_entity_poly.type
_entity_poly.pdbx_seq_one_letter_code
_entity_poly.pdbx_strand_id
1 'polypeptide(L)' 'MYLISEIDQFVHLDEQKFHFRRSEKIITEFSYKYAPEEFATLAGKAGFQFVRMWTDNARLFGVFYFVAAS' A
#
# COMPACT_ATOMS: atom_id res chain seq x y z
N MET A 1 2.21 7.06 -2.96
CA MET A 1 3.24 7.64 -3.85
C MET A 1 2.56 8.50 -4.90
N TYR A 2 3.20 9.58 -5.33
CA TYR A 2 2.64 10.50 -6.32
C TYR A 2 3.66 10.78 -7.42
N LEU A 3 3.17 10.92 -8.65
CA LEU A 3 3.83 11.71 -9.68
C LEU A 3 3.25 13.12 -9.63
N ILE A 4 4.11 14.13 -9.70
CA ILE A 4 3.72 15.54 -9.63
C ILE A 4 4.13 16.21 -10.92
N SER A 5 3.20 16.90 -11.58
CA SER A 5 3.53 17.70 -12.75
C SER A 5 4.27 18.98 -12.31
N GLU A 6 5.50 19.21 -12.78
CA GLU A 6 6.24 20.43 -12.41
C GLU A 6 5.82 21.67 -13.22
N ILE A 7 5.10 21.45 -14.32
CA ILE A 7 4.63 22.46 -15.26
C ILE A 7 3.18 22.19 -15.66
N ASP A 8 2.53 23.17 -16.28
CA ASP A 8 1.29 22.94 -17.03
C ASP A 8 1.64 22.24 -18.34
N GLN A 9 1.14 21.02 -18.54
CA GLN A 9 1.48 20.21 -19.71
C GLN A 9 0.32 19.37 -20.24
N PHE A 10 0.39 19.09 -21.54
CA PHE A 10 -0.49 18.14 -22.20
C PHE A 10 0.29 16.89 -22.57
N VAL A 11 -0.18 15.74 -22.08
CA VAL A 11 0.33 14.42 -22.47
C VAL A 11 -0.64 13.82 -23.48
N HIS A 12 -0.12 13.32 -24.60
CA HIS A 12 -0.92 12.67 -25.64
C HIS A 12 -0.67 11.16 -25.59
N LEU A 13 -1.76 10.39 -25.61
CA LEU A 13 -1.76 8.94 -25.72
C LEU A 13 -2.71 8.58 -26.87
N ASP A 14 -2.13 8.24 -28.02
CA ASP A 14 -2.83 8.15 -29.30
C ASP A 14 -3.67 9.42 -29.57
N GLU A 15 -4.97 9.27 -29.84
CA GLU A 15 -5.91 10.37 -30.09
C GLU A 15 -6.38 11.08 -28.82
N GLN A 16 -5.97 10.61 -27.63
CA GLN A 16 -6.38 11.18 -26.35
C GLN A 16 -5.38 12.21 -25.86
N LYS A 17 -5.90 13.32 -25.31
CA LYS A 17 -5.12 14.42 -24.77
C LYS A 17 -5.50 14.65 -23.30
N PHE A 18 -4.50 14.55 -22.42
CA PHE A 18 -4.63 14.76 -20.99
C PHE A 18 -3.93 16.04 -20.58
N HIS A 19 -4.63 16.90 -19.86
CA HIS A 19 -4.06 18.12 -19.30
C HIS A 19 -3.69 17.87 -17.83
N PHE A 20 -2.44 18.14 -17.48
CA PHE A 20 -1.99 18.18 -16.09
C PHE A 20 -1.55 19.60 -15.76
N ARG A 21 -2.17 20.17 -14.74
CA ARG A 21 -1.78 21.49 -14.23
C ARG A 21 -0.45 21.40 -13.50
N ARG A 22 0.28 22.51 -13.42
CA ARG A 22 1.43 22.60 -12.52
C ARG A 22 1.02 22.22 -11.09
N SER A 23 1.83 21.39 -10.46
CA SER A 23 1.65 20.79 -9.13
C SER A 23 0.49 19.80 -9.00
N GLU A 24 -0.19 19.44 -10.10
CA GLU A 24 -1.19 18.38 -10.10
C GLU A 24 -0.54 17.04 -9.74
N LYS A 25 -1.24 16.24 -8.91
CA LYS A 25 -0.74 14.97 -8.39
C LYS A 25 -1.51 13.80 -8.99
N ILE A 26 -0.78 12.83 -9.51
CA ILE A 26 -1.30 11.52 -9.89
C ILE A 26 -0.92 10.55 -8.78
N ILE A 27 -1.91 9.93 -8.14
CA ILE A 27 -1.66 8.85 -7.19
C ILE A 27 -1.24 7.62 -7.99
N THR A 28 -0.05 7.11 -7.71
CA THR A 28 0.44 5.87 -8.33
C THR A 28 0.36 4.67 -7.39
N GLU A 29 0.33 4.90 -6.07
CA GLU A 29 0.38 3.81 -5.09
C GLU A 29 -0.15 4.24 -3.71
N PHE A 30 -0.76 3.29 -3.02
CA PHE A 30 -0.90 3.29 -1.56
C PHE A 30 -0.13 2.11 -0.95
N SER A 31 0.73 2.38 0.03
CA SER A 31 1.43 1.34 0.79
C SER A 31 0.98 1.40 2.25
N TYR A 32 -0.07 0.66 2.58
CA TYR A 32 -0.58 0.56 3.95
C TYR A 32 0.43 -0.14 4.88
N LYS A 33 0.55 0.37 6.09
CA LYS A 33 1.34 -0.21 7.18
C LYS A 33 0.38 -0.49 8.34
N TYR A 34 0.59 -1.61 9.01
CA TYR A 34 -0.28 -2.08 10.08
C TYR A 34 0.54 -2.29 11.34
N ALA A 35 -0.03 -1.95 12.49
CA ALA A 35 0.50 -2.49 13.75
C ALA A 35 0.31 -4.01 13.78
N PRO A 36 1.20 -4.78 14.43
CA PRO A 36 1.08 -6.24 14.48
C PRO A 36 -0.28 -6.75 14.96
N GLU A 37 -0.84 -6.12 16.00
CA GLU A 37 -2.12 -6.49 16.60
C GLU A 37 -3.30 -6.20 15.66
N GLU A 38 -3.24 -5.09 14.94
CA GLU A 38 -4.24 -4.73 13.93
C GLU A 38 -4.22 -5.73 12.76
N PHE A 39 -3.02 -6.11 12.31
CA PHE A 39 -2.88 -7.07 11.22
C PHE A 39 -3.36 -8.47 11.62
N ALA A 40 -3.04 -8.93 12.83
CA ALA A 40 -3.55 -10.19 13.36
C ALA A 40 -5.09 -10.18 13.49
N THR A 41 -5.67 -9.07 13.92
CA THR A 41 -7.12 -8.88 13.99
C THR A 41 -7.76 -8.92 12.60
N LEU A 42 -7.15 -8.26 11.61
CA LEU A 42 -7.61 -8.27 10.22
C LEU A 42 -7.60 -9.70 9.65
N ALA A 43 -6.52 -10.45 9.87
CA ALA A 43 -6.41 -11.84 9.44
C ALA A 43 -7.43 -12.74 10.16
N GLY A 44 -7.70 -12.50 11.44
CA GLY A 44 -8.75 -13.18 12.21
C GLY A 44 -10.14 -13.04 11.58
N LYS A 45 -10.49 -11.84 11.11
CA LYS A 45 -11.76 -11.61 10.38
C LYS A 45 -11.86 -12.39 9.06
N ALA A 46 -10.72 -12.77 8.49
CA ALA A 46 -10.64 -13.59 7.28
C ALA A 46 -10.56 -15.10 7.58
N GLY A 47 -10.73 -15.52 8.84
CA GLY A 47 -10.72 -16.94 9.23
C GLY A 47 -9.31 -17.51 9.48
N PHE A 48 -8.33 -16.67 9.78
CA PHE A 48 -6.97 -17.12 10.11
C PHE A 48 -6.67 -16.96 11.60
N GLN A 49 -6.05 -17.97 12.21
CA GLN A 49 -5.59 -17.91 13.59
C GLN A 49 -4.10 -17.58 13.64
N PHE A 50 -3.74 -16.54 14.41
CA PHE A 50 -2.36 -16.12 14.58
C PHE A 50 -1.57 -17.15 15.39
N VAL A 51 -0.36 -17.48 14.91
CA VAL A 51 0.55 -18.39 15.60
C VAL A 51 1.80 -17.69 16.08
N ARG A 52 2.49 -16.97 15.18
CA ARG A 52 3.76 -16.30 15.49
C ARG A 52 4.03 -15.18 14.50
N MET A 53 4.78 -14.17 14.96
CA MET A 53 5.42 -13.18 14.10
C MET A 53 6.92 -13.23 14.33
N TRP A 54 7.70 -13.07 13.26
CA TRP A 54 9.11 -12.73 13.32
C TRP A 54 9.31 -11.30 12.83
N THR A 55 10.26 -10.60 13.43
CA THR A 55 10.65 -9.26 13.02
C THR A 55 12.15 -9.09 13.18
N ASP A 56 12.72 -8.15 12.44
CA ASP A 56 14.11 -7.76 12.59
C ASP A 56 14.35 -7.02 13.92
N ASN A 57 15.62 -6.91 14.35
CA ASN A 57 15.97 -6.26 15.62
C ASN A 57 15.54 -4.79 15.69
N ALA A 58 15.45 -4.09 14.55
CA ALA A 58 15.00 -2.71 14.48
C ALA A 58 13.47 -2.59 14.36
N ARG A 59 12.76 -3.71 14.24
CA ARG A 59 11.30 -3.81 14.11
C ARG A 59 10.75 -3.05 12.90
N LEU A 60 11.43 -3.13 11.77
CA LEU A 60 11.05 -2.45 10.53
C LEU A 60 10.16 -3.31 9.62
N PHE A 61 10.21 -4.63 9.76
CA PHE A 61 9.41 -5.55 8.96
C PHE A 61 8.97 -6.78 9.77
N GLY A 62 7.74 -7.24 9.54
CA GLY A 62 7.16 -8.40 10.22
C GLY A 62 6.73 -9.48 9.25
N VAL A 63 7.10 -10.73 9.52
CA VAL A 63 6.57 -11.92 8.83
C VAL A 63 5.62 -12.64 9.79
N PHE A 64 4.37 -12.81 9.38
CA PHE A 64 3.31 -13.39 10.21
C PHE A 64 2.99 -14.80 9.74
N TYR A 65 2.93 -15.73 10.68
CA TYR A 65 2.48 -17.10 10.47
C TYR A 65 1.09 -17.29 11.07
N PHE A 66 0.18 -17.79 10.24
CA PHE A 66 -1.18 -18.13 10.58
C PHE A 66 -1.51 -19.56 10.14
N VAL A 67 -2.52 -20.15 10.78
CA VAL A 67 -3.20 -21.35 10.29
C VAL A 67 -4.63 -21.01 9.91
N ALA A 68 -5.21 -21.77 8.96
CA ALA A 68 -6.63 -21.65 8.66
C ALA A 68 -7.44 -22.11 9.88
N ALA A 69 -8.41 -21.30 10.31
CA ALA A 69 -9.37 -21.70 11.32
C ALA A 69 -10.25 -22.82 10.73
N SER A 70 -10.48 -23.87 11.53
CA SER A 70 -11.47 -24.92 11.22
C SER A 70 -12.88 -24.47 11.57
#